data_AF-A0A482XXF6-F1
#
_entry.id   AF-A0A482XXF6-F1
#
_cell.length_a   1.000
_cell.length_b   1.000
_cell.length_c   1.000
_cell.angle_alpha   90.00
_cell.angle_beta   90.00
_cell.angle_gamma   90.00
#
_symmetry.space_group_name_H-M   'P 1'
#
loop_
_entity.id
_entity.type
_entity.pdbx_description
1 polymer ?
#
loop_
_entity_poly.entity_id
_entity_poly.type
_entity_poly.pdbx_seq_one_letter_code
_entity_poly.pdbx_strand_id
1 'polypeptide(L)' 'MGEDRERNEGGRFEPEHTDEEVLNAVRKHEPAGTKEVADELGIARQSADYRLRHLLDEGQVSKKKVGNSLVWSAED' A
#
# COMPACT_ATOMS: atom_id res chain seq x y z
N MET A 1 12.54 7.93 22.44
CA MET A 1 11.43 8.79 21.97
C MET A 1 10.41 7.84 21.40
N GLY A 2 9.28 7.66 22.09
CA GLY A 2 8.18 6.83 21.62
C GLY A 2 7.32 7.69 20.71
N GLU A 3 7.02 7.20 19.53
CA GLU A 3 6.03 7.81 18.64
C GLU A 3 4.67 7.33 19.14
N ASP A 4 3.95 8.25 19.79
CA ASP A 4 2.58 8.08 20.24
C ASP A 4 1.66 7.80 19.03
N ARG A 5 1.55 6.52 18.67
CA ARG A 5 0.49 6.02 17.79
C ARG A 5 -0.83 6.22 18.53
N GLU A 6 -1.55 7.29 18.19
CA GLU A 6 -2.84 7.63 18.76
C GLU A 6 -3.79 6.42 18.65
N ARG A 7 -4.17 5.91 19.83
CA ARG A 7 -4.99 4.73 20.00
C ARG A 7 -6.40 5.22 20.28
N ASN A 8 -7.28 5.12 19.29
CA ASN A 8 -8.71 5.31 19.47
C ASN A 8 -9.32 4.24 20.39
N GLU A 9 -10.38 4.64 21.09
CA GLU A 9 -11.00 4.01 22.27
C GLU A 9 -11.61 2.61 22.05
N GLY A 10 -11.44 2.02 20.85
CA GLY A 10 -12.05 0.75 20.42
C GLY A 10 -11.08 -0.40 20.13
N GLY A 11 -9.77 -0.25 20.40
CA GLY A 11 -8.80 -1.33 20.23
C GLY A 11 -8.54 -1.77 18.78
N ARG A 12 -9.02 -1.03 17.79
CA ARG A 12 -8.59 -1.16 16.39
C ARG A 12 -7.54 -0.12 16.11
N PHE A 13 -6.39 -0.53 15.59
CA PHE A 13 -5.39 0.39 15.06
C PHE A 13 -6.01 1.15 13.90
N GLU A 14 -6.00 2.48 13.92
CA GLU A 14 -6.30 3.26 12.72
C GLU A 14 -5.23 2.96 11.67
N PRO A 15 -5.61 2.74 10.41
CA PRO A 15 -4.64 2.53 9.36
C PRO A 15 -3.79 3.80 9.21
N GLU A 16 -2.47 3.69 9.44
CA GLU A 16 -1.51 4.82 9.36
C GLU A 16 -1.50 5.55 8.00
N HIS A 17 -2.02 4.91 6.96
CA HIS A 17 -2.22 5.50 5.62
C HIS A 17 -3.60 5.16 5.09
N THR A 18 -4.15 6.03 4.25
CA THR A 18 -5.39 5.82 3.50
C THR A 18 -5.14 5.03 2.21
N ASP A 19 -6.22 4.56 1.58
CA ASP A 19 -6.16 3.88 0.28
C ASP A 19 -5.73 4.84 -0.85
N GLU A 20 -6.13 6.10 -0.77
CA GLU A 20 -5.68 7.15 -1.71
C GLU A 20 -4.17 7.38 -1.65
N GLU A 21 -3.56 7.32 -0.46
CA GLU A 21 -2.10 7.41 -0.31
C GLU A 21 -1.40 6.21 -0.95
N VAL A 22 -1.96 5.00 -0.82
CA VAL A 22 -1.44 3.80 -1.47
C VAL A 22 -1.53 3.93 -3.00
N LEU A 23 -2.65 4.42 -3.52
CA LEU A 23 -2.83 4.66 -4.96
C LEU A 23 -1.86 5.72 -5.48
N ASN A 24 -1.62 6.79 -4.72
CA ASN A 24 -0.64 7.81 -5.08
C ASN A 24 0.77 7.22 -5.15
N ALA A 25 1.16 6.41 -4.16
CA ALA A 25 2.44 5.71 -4.16
C ALA A 25 2.60 4.77 -5.38
N VAL A 26 1.53 4.06 -5.78
CA VAL A 26 1.54 3.24 -7.00
C VAL A 26 1.74 4.11 -8.25
N ARG A 27 0.98 5.20 -8.40
CA ARG A 27 1.06 6.13 -9.54
C ARG A 27 2.44 6.76 -9.67
N LYS A 28 3.08 7.10 -8.54
CA LYS A 28 4.41 7.72 -8.52
C LYS A 28 5.51 6.79 -9.05
N HIS A 29 5.36 5.48 -8.86
CA HIS A 29 6.38 4.48 -9.20
C HIS A 29 5.92 3.53 -10.32
N GLU A 30 4.92 3.92 -11.12
CA GLU A 30 4.26 3.00 -12.05
C GLU A 30 5.17 2.49 -13.20
N PRO A 31 5.23 1.17 -13.48
CA PRO A 31 4.62 0.07 -12.71
C PRO A 31 5.41 -0.21 -11.42
N ALA A 32 4.75 -0.04 -10.28
CA ALA A 32 5.38 -0.02 -8.97
C ALA A 32 5.60 -1.44 -8.44
N GLY A 33 6.76 -1.73 -7.87
CA GLY A 33 6.95 -2.91 -7.04
C GLY A 33 6.32 -2.73 -5.66
N THR A 34 5.87 -3.82 -5.02
CA THR A 34 5.36 -3.78 -3.64
C THR A 34 6.35 -3.14 -2.65
N LYS A 35 7.66 -3.29 -2.89
CA LYS A 35 8.69 -2.67 -2.05
C LYS A 35 8.75 -1.15 -2.22
N GLU A 36 8.60 -0.64 -3.45
CA GLU A 36 8.61 0.80 -3.72
C GLU A 36 7.42 1.50 -3.06
N VAL A 37 6.24 0.88 -3.12
CA VAL A 37 5.05 1.37 -2.40
C VAL A 37 5.27 1.34 -0.88
N ALA A 38 5.87 0.28 -0.36
CA ALA A 38 6.16 0.17 1.07
C ALA A 38 7.17 1.22 1.56
N ASP A 39 8.22 1.47 0.78
CA ASP A 39 9.26 2.45 1.07
C ASP A 39 8.70 3.88 1.01
N GLU A 40 7.88 4.19 0.01
CA GLU A 40 7.20 5.49 -0.14
C GLU A 40 6.30 5.82 1.05
N LEU A 41 5.58 4.82 1.57
CA LEU A 41 4.69 4.97 2.73
C LEU A 41 5.40 4.76 4.08
N GLY A 42 6.66 4.31 4.09
CA GLY A 42 7.35 3.97 5.33
C GLY A 42 6.73 2.79 6.12
N ILE A 43 6.03 1.87 5.44
CA ILE A 43 5.38 0.71 6.06
C ILE A 43 6.09 -0.60 5.74
N ALA A 44 5.77 -1.65 6.50
CA ALA A 44 6.26 -3.00 6.19
C ALA A 44 5.75 -3.45 4.81
N ARG A 45 6.63 -4.11 4.04
CA ARG A 45 6.29 -4.67 2.72
C ARG A 45 5.07 -5.58 2.73
N GLN A 46 4.86 -6.36 3.80
CA GLN A 46 3.68 -7.21 3.94
C GLN A 46 2.39 -6.40 4.10
N SER A 47 2.43 -5.26 4.79
CA SER A 47 1.30 -4.34 4.91
C SER A 47 0.97 -3.70 3.56
N ALA A 48 1.98 -3.31 2.78
CA ALA A 48 1.79 -2.83 1.42
C ALA A 48 1.20 -3.91 0.50
N ASP A 49 1.70 -5.16 0.55
CA ASP A 49 1.10 -6.28 -0.22
C ASP A 49 -0.37 -6.50 0.12
N TYR A 50 -0.71 -6.49 1.41
CA TYR A 50 -2.09 -6.64 1.86
C TYR A 50 -3.00 -5.55 1.29
N ARG A 51 -2.60 -4.28 1.39
CA ARG A 51 -3.36 -3.13 0.87
C ARG A 51 -3.49 -3.17 -0.65
N LEU A 52 -2.41 -3.44 -1.37
CA LEU A 52 -2.43 -3.55 -2.84
C LEU A 52 -3.37 -4.67 -3.33
N ARG A 53 -3.45 -5.78 -2.59
CA ARG A 53 -4.42 -6.86 -2.89
C ARG A 53 -5.86 -6.44 -2.62
N HIS A 54 -6.09 -5.64 -1.58
CA HIS A 54 -7.42 -5.10 -1.32
C HIS A 54 -7.86 -4.14 -2.44
N LEU A 55 -7.00 -3.22 -2.83
CA LEU A 55 -7.25 -2.30 -3.96
C LEU A 55 -7.44 -3.03 -5.29
N LEU A 56 -6.77 -4.17 -5.48
CA LEU A 56 -6.98 -5.02 -6.66
C LEU A 56 -8.39 -5.64 -6.66
N ASP A 57 -8.88 -6.06 -5.51
CA ASP A 57 -10.23 -6.61 -5.36
C ASP A 57 -11.30 -5.54 -5.62
N GLU A 58 -11.04 -4.30 -5.18
CA GLU A 58 -11.85 -3.11 -5.45
C GLU A 58 -11.73 -2.60 -6.90
N GLY A 59 -10.80 -3.16 -7.70
CA GLY A 59 -10.58 -2.76 -9.09
C GLY A 59 -9.90 -1.39 -9.26
N GLN A 60 -9.19 -0.92 -8.24
CA GLN A 60 -8.47 0.37 -8.27
C GLN A 60 -7.01 0.25 -8.71
N VAL A 61 -6.47 -0.97 -8.69
CA VAL A 61 -5.13 -1.28 -9.25
C VAL A 61 -5.20 -2.57 -10.05
N SER A 62 -4.31 -2.70 -11.03
CA SER A 62 -4.01 -3.96 -11.69
C SER A 62 -2.64 -4.49 -11.27
N LYS A 63 -2.42 -5.80 -11.42
CA LYS A 63 -1.13 -6.44 -11.14
C LYS A 63 -0.61 -7.23 -12.33
N LYS A 64 0.70 -7.28 -12.47
CA LYS A 64 1.40 -8.15 -13.42
C LYS A 64 2.59 -8.83 -12.75
N LYS A 65 2.83 -10.09 -13.10
CA LYS A 65 4.05 -10.80 -12.68
C LYS A 65 5.19 -10.47 -13.65
N VAL A 66 6.30 -9.97 -13.12
CA VAL A 66 7.54 -9.69 -13.85
C VAL A 66 8.68 -10.44 -13.14
N GLY A 67 9.20 -11.47 -13.79
CA GLY A 67 10.15 -12.40 -13.16
C GLY A 67 9.55 -13.04 -11.92
N ASN A 68 10.20 -12.88 -10.76
CA ASN A 68 9.73 -13.37 -9.46
C ASN A 68 9.00 -12.30 -8.62
N SER A 69 8.69 -11.15 -9.22
CA SER A 69 8.07 -10.02 -8.53
C SER A 69 6.70 -9.68 -9.12
N LEU A 70 5.85 -9.06 -8.30
CA LEU A 70 4.63 -8.40 -8.76
C LEU A 70 4.93 -6.91 -8.96
N VAL A 71 4.40 -6.37 -10.05
CA VAL A 71 4.31 -4.93 -10.28
C VAL A 71 2.84 -4.53 -10.36
N TRP A 72 2.56 -3.30 -9.97
CA TRP A 72 1.22 -2.75 -9.78
C TRP A 72 1.08 -1.46 -10.58
N SER A 73 -0.12 -1.26 -11.14
CA SER A 73 -0.50 -0.05 -11.87
C SER A 73 -1.83 0.42 -11.34
N ALA A 74 -2.01 1.73 -11.18
CA ALA A 74 -3.28 2.29 -10.77
C ALA A 74 -4.25 2.28 -11.95
N GLU A 75 -5.51 1.97 -11.67
CA GLU A 75 -6.59 2.12 -12.62
C GLU A 75 -7.04 3.60 -12.60
N ASP A 76 -7.52 4.11 -13.75
CA ASP A 76 -8.03 5.49 -13.91
C ASP A 76 -9.48 5.61 -13.42
#